data_AF-A0A3P8LZ00-F1
#
_entry.id   AF-A0A3P8LZ00-F1
#
_cell.length_a   1.000
_cell.length_b   1.000
_cell.length_c   1.000
_cell.angle_alpha   90.00
_cell.angle_beta   90.00
_cell.angle_gamma   90.00
#
_symmetry.space_group_name_H-M   'P 1'
#
loop_
_entity.id
_entity.type
_entity.pdbx_description
1 polymer ?
#
loop_
_entity_poly.entity_id
_entity_poly.type
_entity_poly.pdbx_seq_one_letter_code
_entity_poly.pdbx_strand_id
1 'polypeptide(L)'
;MRKLASRKTGKYLQINSNILQIENELYAPIRPKRVTRSGETPSDALLRGGIEYIEVRSLDINPFSPIGVDEQQVRFLDLFMVWCVLADAPEMSSDELLCTRTNWNRVILEGRKPGLTLGIGCESAQFPLAKVGKDLFRDLRRVAQILDGIHGGDAYQQVCDELVASFDNPELTFSARILRSMLEEGIGGTGRELADRYRTMLREEPLEILREEDFITEREASAVRQQKIEAEDSEPFAALLARHA
;
A
#
# COMPACT_ATOMS: atom_id res chain seq x y z
N MET A 1 -25.56 8.40 16.17
CA MET A 1 -25.74 7.00 16.64
C MET A 1 -24.60 6.63 17.57
N ARG A 2 -24.82 6.36 18.86
CA ARG A 2 -23.88 5.63 19.72
C ARG A 2 -24.50 4.26 20.01
N LYS A 3 -24.06 3.21 19.32
CA LYS A 3 -24.64 1.85 19.43
C LYS A 3 -23.72 0.84 20.11
N LEU A 4 -22.43 1.14 20.30
CA LEU A 4 -21.46 0.27 20.95
C LEU A 4 -20.91 0.95 22.21
N ALA A 5 -21.00 0.25 23.35
CA ALA A 5 -20.45 0.72 24.62
C ALA A 5 -18.91 0.59 24.60
N SER A 6 -18.19 1.52 25.23
CA SER A 6 -16.73 1.42 25.40
C SER A 6 -16.30 0.27 26.31
N ARG A 7 -17.22 -0.20 27.18
CA ARG A 7 -16.98 -1.29 28.12
C ARG A 7 -18.20 -2.20 28.19
N LYS A 8 -17.98 -3.53 28.25
CA LYS A 8 -19.02 -4.54 28.50
C LYS A 8 -18.47 -5.62 29.41
N THR A 9 -19.23 -5.99 30.45
CA THR A 9 -18.85 -7.04 31.43
C THR A 9 -17.41 -6.90 31.94
N GLY A 10 -17.01 -5.68 32.31
CA GLY A 10 -15.67 -5.39 32.83
C GLY A 10 -14.55 -5.23 31.79
N LYS A 11 -14.76 -5.66 30.52
CA LYS A 11 -13.77 -5.58 29.44
C LYS A 11 -13.93 -4.32 28.60
N TYR A 12 -12.82 -3.68 28.25
CA TYR A 12 -12.77 -2.60 27.26
C TYR A 12 -13.01 -3.18 25.86
N LEU A 13 -13.89 -2.55 25.09
CA LEU A 13 -14.25 -2.99 23.72
C LEU A 13 -13.67 -2.08 22.63
N GLN A 14 -13.30 -0.85 22.98
CA GLN A 14 -12.77 0.20 22.12
C GLN A 14 -12.04 1.22 23.00
N ILE A 15 -11.13 1.99 22.41
CA ILE A 15 -10.40 3.08 23.07
C ILE A 15 -11.38 4.21 23.42
N ASN A 16 -12.12 4.69 22.42
CA ASN A 16 -13.17 5.69 22.56
C ASN A 16 -14.33 5.41 21.58
N SER A 17 -15.32 6.30 21.48
CA SER A 17 -16.51 6.15 20.62
C SER A 17 -16.58 7.18 19.49
N ASN A 18 -15.42 7.73 19.11
CA ASN A 18 -15.30 8.71 18.03
C ASN A 18 -15.39 8.03 16.67
N ILE A 19 -15.44 8.82 15.59
CA ILE A 19 -15.39 8.29 14.22
C ILE A 19 -14.07 7.56 13.97
N LEU A 20 -12.97 8.10 14.52
CA LEU A 20 -11.64 7.50 14.53
C LEU A 20 -11.18 7.43 15.99
N GLN A 21 -10.77 6.26 16.44
CA GLN A 21 -10.19 6.08 17.78
C GLN A 21 -8.79 6.64 17.86
N ILE A 22 -8.01 6.43 16.80
CA ILE A 22 -6.67 6.98 16.58
C ILE A 22 -6.53 7.32 15.09
N GLU A 23 -5.58 8.18 14.75
CA GLU A 23 -5.34 8.64 13.38
C GLU A 23 -5.07 7.49 12.40
N ASN A 24 -4.46 6.39 12.87
CA ASN A 24 -4.16 5.23 12.06
C ASN A 24 -5.41 4.52 11.49
N GLU A 25 -6.59 4.76 12.08
CA GLU A 25 -7.88 4.23 11.63
C GLU A 25 -8.40 4.94 10.36
N LEU A 26 -7.82 6.06 9.96
CA LEU A 26 -8.21 6.78 8.74
C LEU A 26 -7.80 6.00 7.47
N TYR A 27 -8.65 5.10 6.99
CA TYR A 27 -8.40 4.35 5.75
C TYR A 27 -8.28 5.30 4.55
N ALA A 28 -7.07 5.37 3.99
CA ALA A 28 -6.73 6.19 2.83
C ALA A 28 -5.79 5.40 1.91
N PRO A 29 -5.90 5.56 0.57
CA PRO A 29 -5.08 4.83 -0.40
C PRO A 29 -3.62 5.32 -0.42
N ILE A 30 -3.37 6.55 0.04
CA ILE A 30 -2.05 7.14 0.21
C ILE A 30 -2.07 8.04 1.45
N ARG A 31 -0.97 8.10 2.20
CA ARG A 31 -0.87 8.90 3.43
C ARG A 31 0.43 9.72 3.47
N PRO A 32 0.38 11.00 3.88
CA PRO A 32 1.58 11.73 4.25
C PRO A 32 2.13 11.21 5.58
N LYS A 33 3.45 11.08 5.69
CA LYS A 33 4.10 10.52 6.88
C LYS A 33 5.36 11.29 7.27
N ARG A 34 5.66 11.19 8.56
CA ARG A 34 6.92 11.57 9.21
C ARG A 34 7.19 10.61 10.36
N VAL A 35 8.45 10.28 10.59
CA VAL A 35 8.85 9.46 11.73
C VAL A 35 8.50 10.18 13.04
N THR A 36 7.74 9.51 13.90
CA THR A 36 7.31 10.04 15.19
C THR A 36 8.44 9.94 16.23
N ARG A 37 8.50 10.93 17.11
CA ARG A 37 9.27 10.82 18.36
C ARG A 37 8.50 9.97 19.37
N SER A 38 9.18 9.54 20.43
CA SER A 38 8.52 8.79 21.51
C SER A 38 7.38 9.62 22.11
N GLY A 39 6.17 9.02 22.16
CA GLY A 39 4.97 9.67 22.66
C GLY A 39 4.30 10.68 21.71
N GLU A 40 4.86 10.90 20.52
CA GLU A 40 4.33 11.85 19.53
C GLU A 40 3.27 11.19 18.64
N THR A 41 2.15 11.88 18.41
CA THR A 41 1.12 11.41 17.47
C THR A 41 1.58 11.58 16.01
N PRO A 42 1.06 10.80 15.05
CA PRO A 42 1.41 10.98 13.64
C PRO A 42 1.12 12.40 13.12
N SER A 43 0.01 13.03 13.52
CA SER A 43 -0.35 14.39 13.13
C SER A 43 0.56 15.43 13.76
N ASP A 44 0.94 15.29 15.03
CA ASP A 44 1.92 16.17 15.69
C ASP A 44 3.28 16.13 14.98
N ALA A 45 3.73 14.94 14.57
CA ALA A 45 4.96 14.81 13.81
C ALA A 45 4.88 15.61 12.49
N LEU A 46 3.77 15.47 11.75
CA LEU A 46 3.53 16.22 10.51
C LEU A 46 3.47 17.73 10.77
N LEU A 47 2.79 18.19 11.82
CA LEU A 47 2.73 19.61 12.19
C LEU A 47 4.12 20.15 12.55
N ARG A 48 4.93 19.36 13.26
CA ARG A 48 6.27 19.74 13.70
C ARG A 48 7.25 19.90 12.54
N GLY A 49 7.23 18.98 11.57
CA GLY A 49 8.30 18.88 10.57
C GLY A 49 7.84 18.87 9.12
N GLY A 50 6.55 19.01 8.86
CA GLY A 50 5.98 18.77 7.53
C GLY A 50 6.05 17.30 7.11
N ILE A 51 5.76 17.04 5.84
CA ILE A 51 5.81 15.71 5.25
C ILE A 51 7.28 15.30 5.04
N GLU A 52 7.63 14.06 5.42
CA GLU A 52 8.95 13.48 5.21
C GLU A 52 8.95 12.45 4.09
N TYR A 53 7.91 11.61 4.06
CA TYR A 53 7.71 10.60 3.04
C TYR A 53 6.22 10.33 2.83
N ILE A 54 5.88 9.56 1.80
CA ILE A 54 4.52 9.10 1.51
C ILE A 54 4.42 7.59 1.69
N GLU A 55 3.27 7.13 2.17
CA GLU A 55 2.94 5.70 2.29
C GLU A 55 1.83 5.38 1.29
N VAL A 56 2.16 4.65 0.22
CA VAL A 56 1.17 4.11 -0.74
C VAL A 56 0.62 2.79 -0.19
N ARG A 57 -0.71 2.68 -0.10
CA ARG A 57 -1.41 1.59 0.59
C ARG A 57 -2.39 0.83 -0.30
N SER A 58 -2.36 1.11 -1.61
CA SER A 58 -3.29 0.56 -2.59
C SER A 58 -2.78 -0.69 -3.32
N LEU A 59 -1.65 -1.26 -2.90
CA LEU A 59 -1.14 -2.51 -3.45
C LEU A 59 -1.77 -3.70 -2.74
N ASP A 60 -2.39 -4.58 -3.52
CA ASP A 60 -2.70 -5.93 -3.08
C ASP A 60 -1.42 -6.76 -2.96
N ILE A 61 -1.47 -7.83 -2.16
CA ILE A 61 -0.38 -8.82 -2.12
C ILE A 61 -0.21 -9.43 -3.50
N ASN A 62 1.01 -9.40 -4.02
CA ASN A 62 1.36 -10.05 -5.28
C ASN A 62 1.41 -11.58 -5.06
N PRO A 63 0.46 -12.35 -5.63
CA PRO A 63 0.41 -13.79 -5.42
C PRO A 63 1.48 -14.55 -6.23
N PHE A 64 2.24 -13.85 -7.08
CA PHE A 64 3.27 -14.42 -7.94
C PHE A 64 4.68 -14.21 -7.40
N SER A 65 4.82 -13.60 -6.23
CA SER A 65 6.08 -13.41 -5.52
C SER A 65 6.03 -14.07 -4.14
N PRO A 66 7.09 -14.80 -3.71
CA PRO A 66 7.15 -15.43 -2.38
C PRO A 66 7.11 -14.42 -1.23
N ILE A 67 7.51 -13.16 -1.48
CA ILE A 67 7.52 -12.09 -0.48
C ILE A 67 6.33 -11.12 -0.63
N GLY A 68 5.37 -11.42 -1.52
CA GLY A 68 4.15 -10.64 -1.70
C GLY A 68 4.32 -9.31 -2.45
N VAL A 69 5.52 -9.02 -2.95
CA VAL A 69 5.87 -7.87 -3.79
C VAL A 69 7.06 -8.23 -4.68
N ASP A 70 7.23 -7.60 -5.83
CA ASP A 70 8.42 -7.78 -6.68
C ASP A 70 9.05 -6.45 -7.14
N GLU A 71 10.22 -6.56 -7.76
CA GLU A 71 10.98 -5.42 -8.26
C GLU A 71 10.24 -4.63 -9.34
N GLN A 72 9.44 -5.29 -10.20
CA GLN A 72 8.65 -4.63 -11.23
C GLN A 72 7.64 -3.66 -10.59
N GLN A 73 6.95 -4.08 -9.53
CA GLN A 73 6.01 -3.23 -8.79
C GLN A 73 6.70 -2.03 -8.14
N VAL A 74 7.86 -2.24 -7.52
CA VAL A 74 8.63 -1.16 -6.86
C VAL A 74 9.11 -0.14 -7.90
N ARG A 75 9.72 -0.60 -8.99
CA ARG A 75 10.20 0.29 -10.07
C ARG A 75 9.07 1.06 -10.74
N PHE A 76 7.92 0.42 -10.96
CA PHE A 76 6.74 1.12 -11.47
C PHE A 76 6.29 2.23 -10.51
N LEU A 77 6.26 1.97 -9.20
CA LEU A 77 5.89 2.97 -8.21
C LEU A 77 6.88 4.12 -8.14
N ASP A 78 8.18 3.88 -8.27
CA ASP A 78 9.17 4.98 -8.37
C ASP A 78 8.82 5.91 -9.54
N LEU A 79 8.60 5.34 -10.73
CA LEU A 79 8.26 6.10 -11.94
C LEU A 79 6.97 6.89 -11.74
N PHE A 80 5.93 6.23 -11.23
CA PHE A 80 4.62 6.83 -11.06
C PHE A 80 4.64 7.94 -10.00
N MET A 81 5.37 7.75 -8.88
CA MET A 81 5.49 8.76 -7.83
C MET A 81 6.30 9.97 -8.29
N VAL A 82 7.39 9.76 -9.04
CA VAL A 82 8.14 10.88 -9.65
C VAL A 82 7.24 11.64 -10.63
N TRP A 83 6.47 10.95 -11.48
CA TRP A 83 5.53 11.61 -12.38
C TRP A 83 4.46 12.42 -11.63
N CYS A 84 3.92 11.90 -10.53
CA CYS A 84 2.96 12.63 -9.69
C CYS A 84 3.53 13.91 -9.07
N VAL A 85 4.84 13.99 -8.86
CA VAL A 85 5.52 15.22 -8.39
C VAL A 85 5.70 16.23 -9.53
N LEU A 86 5.88 15.75 -10.76
CA LEU A 86 6.14 16.60 -11.93
C LEU A 86 4.88 17.16 -12.58
N ALA A 87 3.76 16.43 -12.49
CA ALA A 87 2.49 16.84 -13.08
C ALA A 87 1.85 17.98 -12.27
N ASP A 88 1.40 19.03 -12.95
CA ASP A 88 0.62 20.09 -12.32
C ASP A 88 -0.66 19.51 -11.72
N ALA A 89 -0.86 19.73 -10.42
CA ALA A 89 -2.00 19.24 -9.67
C ALA A 89 -2.71 20.42 -8.97
N PRO A 90 -3.78 20.97 -9.57
CA PRO A 90 -4.59 22.00 -8.92
C PRO A 90 -5.11 21.54 -7.56
N GLU A 91 -5.31 22.48 -6.64
CA GLU A 91 -6.01 22.19 -5.39
C GLU A 91 -7.39 21.59 -5.67
N MET A 92 -7.77 20.60 -4.86
CA MET A 92 -9.06 19.92 -4.97
C MET A 92 -9.84 20.08 -3.67
N SER A 93 -11.11 20.45 -3.80
CA SER A 93 -12.10 20.37 -2.74
C SER A 93 -12.43 18.92 -2.38
N SER A 94 -13.08 18.71 -1.23
CA SER A 94 -13.53 17.38 -0.80
C SER A 94 -14.46 16.71 -1.82
N ASP A 95 -15.30 17.48 -2.52
CA ASP A 95 -16.21 16.97 -3.54
C ASP A 95 -15.46 16.57 -4.81
N GLU A 96 -14.45 17.33 -5.22
CA GLU A 96 -13.57 16.97 -6.35
C GLU A 96 -12.74 15.72 -6.03
N LEU A 97 -12.21 15.61 -4.81
CA LEU A 97 -11.55 14.39 -4.33
C LEU A 97 -12.48 13.18 -4.38
N LEU A 98 -13.75 13.35 -3.98
CA LEU A 98 -14.76 12.29 -4.09
C LEU A 98 -15.00 11.91 -5.55
N CYS A 99 -15.06 12.89 -6.46
CA CYS A 99 -15.22 12.65 -7.89
C CYS A 99 -14.10 11.79 -8.48
N THR A 100 -12.84 11.93 -8.01
CA THR A 100 -11.73 11.08 -8.48
C THR A 100 -11.97 9.59 -8.23
N ARG A 101 -12.76 9.24 -7.19
CA ARG A 101 -13.09 7.85 -6.85
C ARG A 101 -13.95 7.16 -7.91
N THR A 102 -14.60 7.93 -8.79
CA THR A 102 -15.40 7.38 -9.89
C THR A 102 -14.56 6.48 -10.80
N ASN A 103 -13.38 6.94 -11.20
CA ASN A 103 -12.48 6.14 -12.02
C ASN A 103 -11.89 4.97 -11.23
N TRP A 104 -11.55 5.17 -9.95
CA TRP A 104 -11.11 4.07 -9.07
C TRP A 104 -12.14 2.95 -9.02
N ASN A 105 -13.42 3.26 -8.75
CA ASN A 105 -14.48 2.27 -8.67
C ASN A 105 -14.69 1.51 -9.98
N ARG A 106 -14.61 2.21 -11.13
CA ARG A 106 -14.67 1.56 -12.45
C ARG A 106 -13.53 0.56 -12.64
N VAL A 107 -12.29 0.96 -12.30
CA VAL A 107 -11.11 0.10 -12.44
C VAL A 107 -11.16 -1.08 -11.46
N ILE A 108 -11.58 -0.84 -10.22
CA ILE A 108 -11.72 -1.88 -9.18
C ILE A 108 -12.72 -2.95 -9.61
N LEU A 109 -13.91 -2.55 -10.05
CA LEU A 109 -15.01 -3.48 -10.31
C LEU A 109 -14.97 -4.11 -11.70
N GLU A 110 -14.52 -3.36 -12.71
CA GLU A 110 -14.56 -3.80 -14.10
C GLU A 110 -13.38 -3.29 -14.95
N GLY A 111 -12.22 -3.01 -14.35
CA GLY A 111 -11.06 -2.42 -15.03
C GLY A 111 -10.52 -3.19 -16.23
N ARG A 112 -10.80 -4.50 -16.31
CA ARG A 112 -10.40 -5.37 -17.43
C ARG A 112 -11.47 -5.49 -18.53
N LYS A 113 -12.63 -4.83 -18.38
CA LYS A 113 -13.72 -4.89 -19.35
C LYS A 113 -13.29 -4.25 -20.67
N PRO A 114 -13.38 -4.98 -21.81
CA PRO A 114 -13.09 -4.41 -23.11
C PRO A 114 -13.94 -3.16 -23.39
N GLY A 115 -13.31 -2.10 -23.89
CA GLY A 115 -13.98 -0.84 -24.20
C GLY A 115 -14.33 0.04 -22.99
N LEU A 116 -13.84 -0.27 -21.78
CA LEU A 116 -14.03 0.59 -20.62
C LEU A 116 -13.49 2.01 -20.88
N THR A 117 -14.27 3.01 -20.50
CA THR A 117 -13.91 4.43 -20.59
C THR A 117 -13.83 5.08 -19.20
N LEU A 118 -12.98 6.10 -19.10
CA LEU A 118 -12.74 6.94 -17.93
C LEU A 118 -13.21 8.37 -18.20
N GLY A 119 -13.46 9.14 -17.15
CA GLY A 119 -13.81 10.57 -17.21
C GLY A 119 -12.81 11.43 -16.45
N ILE A 120 -12.96 12.76 -16.55
CA ILE A 120 -12.24 13.70 -15.69
C ILE A 120 -13.17 14.05 -14.53
N GLY A 121 -12.75 13.75 -13.29
CA GLY A 121 -13.60 13.93 -12.12
C GLY A 121 -14.95 13.20 -12.26
N CYS A 122 -16.06 13.96 -12.14
CA CYS A 122 -17.43 13.46 -12.26
C CYS A 122 -18.03 13.61 -13.67
N GLU A 123 -17.24 14.04 -14.66
CA GLU A 123 -17.71 14.16 -16.04
C GLU A 123 -18.02 12.80 -16.67
N SER A 124 -18.75 12.84 -17.79
CA SER A 124 -19.09 11.64 -18.54
C SER A 124 -17.84 10.90 -19.04
N ALA A 125 -17.89 9.58 -19.01
CA ALA A 125 -16.78 8.72 -19.39
C ALA A 125 -16.59 8.72 -20.92
N GLN A 126 -15.46 9.26 -21.40
CA GLN A 126 -15.22 9.43 -22.83
C GLN A 126 -13.83 8.97 -23.26
N PHE A 127 -12.91 8.76 -22.32
CA PHE A 127 -11.52 8.42 -22.61
C PHE A 127 -11.30 6.92 -22.48
N PRO A 128 -10.98 6.17 -23.55
CA PRO A 128 -10.71 4.74 -23.44
C PRO A 128 -9.56 4.47 -22.47
N LEU A 129 -9.74 3.53 -21.53
CA LEU A 129 -8.76 3.23 -20.48
C LEU A 129 -7.38 2.92 -21.08
N ALA A 130 -7.34 2.11 -22.15
CA ALA A 130 -6.09 1.74 -22.82
C ALA A 130 -5.33 2.95 -23.38
N LYS A 131 -6.05 3.95 -23.90
CA LYS A 131 -5.45 5.19 -24.40
C LYS A 131 -4.87 6.01 -23.25
N VAL A 132 -5.65 6.20 -22.17
CA VAL A 132 -5.20 6.93 -20.97
C VAL A 132 -3.94 6.30 -20.38
N GLY A 133 -3.93 4.96 -20.25
CA GLY A 133 -2.78 4.22 -19.77
C GLY A 133 -1.53 4.39 -20.64
N LYS A 134 -1.67 4.26 -21.96
CA LYS A 134 -0.57 4.49 -22.90
C LYS A 134 -0.06 5.93 -22.88
N ASP A 135 -0.97 6.90 -22.77
CA ASP A 135 -0.61 8.30 -22.68
C ASP A 135 0.24 8.57 -21.43
N LEU A 136 -0.15 8.03 -20.26
CA LEU A 136 0.64 8.05 -19.03
C LEU A 136 2.00 7.36 -19.20
N PHE A 137 2.02 6.17 -19.80
CA PHE A 137 3.26 5.38 -19.96
C PHE A 137 4.28 6.05 -20.87
N ARG A 138 3.87 6.91 -21.82
CA ARG A 138 4.83 7.74 -22.56
C ARG A 138 5.59 8.69 -21.66
N ASP A 139 4.92 9.27 -20.66
CA ASP A 139 5.58 10.15 -19.69
C ASP A 139 6.44 9.34 -18.70
N LEU A 140 5.93 8.21 -18.20
CA LEU A 140 6.71 7.31 -17.34
C LEU A 140 7.97 6.82 -18.04
N ARG A 141 7.91 6.53 -19.34
CA ARG A 141 9.07 6.12 -20.14
C ARG A 141 10.15 7.20 -20.18
N ARG A 142 9.78 8.49 -20.22
CA ARG A 142 10.74 9.61 -20.16
C ARG A 142 11.40 9.71 -18.79
N VAL A 143 10.66 9.47 -17.72
CA VAL A 143 11.22 9.38 -16.36
C VAL A 143 12.18 8.18 -16.25
N ALA A 144 11.78 7.03 -16.79
CA ALA A 144 12.60 5.82 -16.80
C ALA A 144 13.95 6.01 -17.50
N GLN A 145 13.97 6.70 -18.64
CA GLN A 145 15.21 7.03 -19.35
C GLN A 145 16.18 7.85 -18.50
N ILE A 146 15.67 8.77 -17.67
CA ILE A 146 16.51 9.59 -16.79
C ILE A 146 17.07 8.73 -15.65
N LEU A 147 16.23 7.93 -14.99
CA LEU A 147 16.66 7.07 -13.87
C LEU A 147 17.67 6.01 -14.34
N ASP A 148 17.40 5.34 -15.45
CA ASP A 148 18.33 4.39 -16.07
C ASP A 148 19.64 5.08 -16.51
N GLY A 149 19.57 6.31 -17.01
CA GLY A 149 20.76 7.09 -17.37
C GLY A 149 21.66 7.42 -16.18
N ILE A 150 21.10 7.50 -14.96
CA ILE A 150 21.85 7.76 -13.72
C ILE A 150 22.41 6.46 -13.13
N HIS A 151 21.61 5.41 -13.07
CA HIS A 151 21.97 4.14 -12.43
C HIS A 151 22.73 3.17 -13.35
N GLY A 152 22.65 3.37 -14.66
CA GLY A 152 23.12 2.43 -15.68
C GLY A 152 22.12 1.29 -15.93
N GLY A 153 22.13 0.75 -17.15
CA GLY A 153 21.20 -0.29 -17.59
C GLY A 153 19.92 0.26 -18.20
N ASP A 154 18.87 -0.56 -18.21
CA ASP A 154 17.57 -0.29 -18.84
C ASP A 154 16.39 -0.85 -18.04
N ALA A 155 16.57 -1.10 -16.73
CA ALA A 155 15.61 -1.81 -15.89
C ALA A 155 14.27 -1.06 -15.75
N TYR A 156 14.29 0.26 -15.55
CA TYR A 156 13.04 1.04 -15.47
C TYR A 156 12.32 1.09 -16.82
N GLN A 157 13.09 1.19 -17.89
CA GLN A 157 12.57 1.13 -19.26
C GLN A 157 11.89 -0.21 -19.56
N GLN A 158 12.52 -1.33 -19.23
CA GLN A 158 11.92 -2.66 -19.41
C GLN A 158 10.58 -2.80 -18.66
N VAL A 159 10.49 -2.29 -17.43
CA VAL A 159 9.23 -2.25 -16.67
C VAL A 159 8.14 -1.45 -17.39
N CYS A 160 8.49 -0.33 -18.04
CA CYS A 160 7.53 0.40 -18.88
C CYS A 160 7.01 -0.45 -20.04
N ASP A 161 7.91 -1.14 -20.75
CA ASP A 161 7.57 -1.92 -21.94
C ASP A 161 6.72 -3.15 -21.60
N GLU A 162 6.98 -3.79 -20.46
CA GLU A 162 6.21 -4.92 -19.96
C GLU A 162 4.80 -4.50 -19.51
N LEU A 163 4.70 -3.45 -18.68
CA LEU A 163 3.42 -3.07 -18.09
C LEU A 163 2.50 -2.37 -19.09
N VAL A 164 3.04 -1.61 -20.06
CA VAL A 164 2.20 -0.94 -21.07
C VAL A 164 1.42 -1.93 -21.93
N ALA A 165 1.97 -3.14 -22.14
CA ALA A 165 1.30 -4.20 -22.90
C ALA A 165 -0.02 -4.65 -22.25
N SER A 166 -0.17 -4.49 -20.94
CA SER A 166 -1.40 -4.85 -20.21
C SER A 166 -2.61 -4.00 -20.61
N PHE A 167 -2.39 -2.80 -21.19
CA PHE A 167 -3.48 -1.95 -21.70
C PHE A 167 -4.08 -2.47 -23.01
N ASP A 168 -3.29 -3.15 -23.83
CA ASP A 168 -3.78 -3.83 -25.03
C ASP A 168 -4.29 -5.23 -24.73
N ASN A 169 -3.68 -5.90 -23.74
CA ASN A 169 -4.05 -7.24 -23.32
C ASN A 169 -4.26 -7.32 -21.79
N PRO A 170 -5.50 -7.11 -21.32
CA PRO A 170 -5.82 -7.19 -19.89
C PRO A 170 -5.52 -8.55 -19.24
N GLU A 171 -5.34 -9.61 -20.04
CA GLU A 171 -5.00 -10.96 -19.53
C GLU A 171 -3.57 -11.07 -18.97
N LEU A 172 -2.73 -10.06 -19.19
CA LEU A 172 -1.39 -9.96 -18.60
C LEU A 172 -1.41 -9.43 -17.16
N THR A 173 -2.48 -8.74 -16.76
CA THR A 173 -2.61 -8.17 -15.41
C THR A 173 -2.67 -9.26 -14.33
N PHE A 174 -2.26 -8.90 -13.11
CA PHE A 174 -2.30 -9.84 -11.98
C PHE A 174 -3.71 -10.36 -11.71
N SER A 175 -4.72 -9.49 -11.77
CA SER A 175 -6.10 -9.87 -11.50
C SER A 175 -6.66 -10.85 -12.53
N ALA A 176 -6.28 -10.76 -13.81
CA ALA A 176 -6.64 -11.78 -14.80
C ALA A 176 -5.94 -13.12 -14.53
N ARG A 177 -4.62 -13.08 -14.31
CA ARG A 177 -3.81 -14.27 -14.05
C ARG A 177 -4.28 -15.04 -12.82
N ILE A 178 -4.53 -14.34 -11.71
CA ILE A 178 -4.94 -14.99 -10.46
C ILE A 178 -6.40 -15.47 -10.53
N LEU A 179 -7.28 -14.74 -11.22
CA LEU A 179 -8.66 -15.17 -11.41
C LEU A 179 -8.73 -16.51 -12.15
N ARG A 180 -7.87 -16.76 -13.15
CA ARG A 180 -7.81 -18.06 -13.83
C ARG A 180 -7.51 -19.19 -12.84
N SER A 181 -6.48 -19.04 -12.00
CA SER A 181 -6.16 -20.02 -10.97
C SER A 181 -7.32 -20.21 -9.97
N MET A 182 -7.95 -19.11 -9.55
CA MET A 182 -9.08 -19.18 -8.60
C MET A 182 -10.33 -19.82 -9.22
N LEU A 183 -10.55 -19.72 -10.53
CA LEU A 183 -11.64 -20.40 -11.22
C LEU A 183 -11.41 -21.91 -11.35
N GLU A 184 -10.15 -22.33 -11.47
CA GLU A 184 -9.75 -23.73 -11.60
C GLU A 184 -9.71 -24.43 -10.23
N GLU A 185 -9.04 -23.85 -9.24
CA GLU A 185 -8.73 -24.49 -7.95
C GLU A 185 -9.54 -23.91 -6.77
N GLY A 186 -10.29 -22.83 -6.99
CA GLY A 186 -10.90 -22.04 -5.92
C GLY A 186 -9.87 -21.23 -5.13
N ILE A 187 -10.34 -20.19 -4.42
CA ILE A 187 -9.47 -19.31 -3.62
C ILE A 187 -8.64 -20.12 -2.60
N GLY A 188 -9.27 -21.09 -1.93
CA GLY A 188 -8.60 -21.93 -0.93
C GLY A 188 -7.57 -22.88 -1.54
N GLY A 189 -7.82 -23.42 -2.74
CA GLY A 189 -6.89 -24.29 -3.45
C GLY A 189 -5.66 -23.52 -3.93
N THR A 190 -5.89 -22.43 -4.69
CA THR A 190 -4.83 -21.50 -5.12
C THR A 190 -3.98 -21.03 -3.95
N GLY A 191 -4.60 -20.59 -2.85
CA GLY A 191 -3.89 -20.08 -1.68
C GLY A 191 -3.02 -21.13 -0.99
N ARG A 192 -3.52 -22.37 -0.86
CA ARG A 192 -2.74 -23.47 -0.26
C ARG A 192 -1.57 -23.87 -1.12
N GLU A 193 -1.78 -23.99 -2.44
CA GLU A 193 -0.72 -24.36 -3.36
C GLU A 193 0.42 -23.34 -3.36
N LEU A 194 0.09 -22.04 -3.46
CA LEU A 194 1.07 -20.96 -3.40
C LEU A 194 1.79 -20.93 -2.04
N ALA A 195 1.05 -21.09 -0.94
CA ALA A 195 1.64 -21.10 0.39
C ALA A 195 2.64 -22.25 0.59
N ASP A 196 2.30 -23.47 0.17
CA ASP A 196 3.19 -24.63 0.28
C ASP A 196 4.43 -24.49 -0.60
N ARG A 197 4.25 -23.97 -1.82
CA ARG A 197 5.35 -23.67 -2.75
C ARG A 197 6.32 -22.65 -2.15
N TYR A 198 5.82 -21.50 -1.71
CA TYR A 198 6.65 -20.42 -1.18
C TYR A 198 7.27 -20.77 0.17
N ARG A 199 6.56 -21.54 1.02
CA ARG A 199 7.15 -22.10 2.24
C ARG A 199 8.36 -22.98 1.94
N THR A 200 8.29 -23.81 0.90
CA THR A 200 9.39 -24.73 0.55
C THR A 200 10.58 -23.91 0.06
N MET A 201 10.35 -23.03 -0.91
CA MET A 201 11.35 -22.11 -1.46
C MET A 201 12.08 -21.30 -0.37
N LEU A 202 11.33 -20.57 0.47
CA LEU A 202 11.90 -19.69 1.50
C LEU A 202 12.62 -20.43 2.64
N ARG A 203 12.41 -21.74 2.79
CA ARG A 203 13.14 -22.56 3.77
C ARG A 203 14.47 -23.08 3.23
N GLU A 204 14.59 -23.20 1.92
CA GLU A 204 15.77 -23.75 1.25
C GLU A 204 16.75 -22.64 0.82
N GLU A 205 16.25 -21.41 0.63
CA GLU A 205 17.08 -20.25 0.30
C GLU A 205 17.98 -19.84 1.49
N PRO A 206 19.30 -19.69 1.28
CA PRO A 206 20.19 -19.19 2.31
C PRO A 206 19.99 -17.69 2.53
N LEU A 207 20.24 -17.21 3.75
CA LEU A 207 20.19 -15.77 4.04
C LEU A 207 21.33 -15.02 3.34
N GLU A 208 21.02 -13.85 2.77
CA GLU A 208 21.98 -13.05 2.00
C GLU A 208 22.53 -11.83 2.76
N ILE A 209 21.66 -11.09 3.45
CA ILE A 209 22.03 -9.84 4.14
C ILE A 209 22.13 -10.05 5.65
N LEU A 210 21.02 -10.49 6.27
CA LEU A 210 20.96 -10.80 7.69
C LEU A 210 21.49 -12.21 7.94
N ARG A 211 22.08 -12.45 9.11
CA ARG A 211 22.45 -13.77 9.58
C ARG A 211 21.52 -14.23 10.68
N GLU A 212 21.56 -15.52 11.01
CA GLU A 212 20.75 -16.09 12.10
C GLU A 212 21.04 -15.37 13.44
N GLU A 213 22.30 -15.01 13.68
CA GLU A 213 22.71 -14.28 14.89
C GLU A 213 22.07 -12.89 14.99
N ASP A 214 21.81 -12.22 13.86
CA ASP A 214 21.15 -10.91 13.85
C ASP A 214 19.70 -11.04 14.33
N PHE A 215 18.99 -12.09 13.89
CA PHE A 215 17.63 -12.38 14.35
C PHE A 215 17.58 -12.76 15.83
N ILE A 216 18.55 -13.56 16.30
CA ILE A 216 18.64 -13.93 17.73
C ILE A 216 18.90 -12.68 18.58
N THR A 217 19.84 -11.84 18.15
CA THR A 217 20.18 -10.60 18.85
C THR A 217 18.97 -9.66 18.93
N GLU A 218 18.24 -9.47 17.82
CA GLU A 218 17.07 -8.60 17.82
C GLU A 218 15.89 -9.19 18.59
N ARG A 219 15.73 -10.52 18.60
CA ARG A 219 14.76 -11.21 19.47
C ARG A 219 15.02 -10.91 20.95
N GLU A 220 16.27 -11.03 21.40
CA GLU A 220 16.64 -10.77 22.79
C GLU A 220 16.48 -9.28 23.13
N ALA A 221 16.99 -8.40 22.27
CA ALA A 221 16.91 -6.96 22.47
C ALA A 221 15.45 -6.46 22.51
N SER A 222 14.57 -6.97 21.64
CA SER A 222 13.16 -6.60 21.63
C SER A 222 12.42 -7.04 22.90
N ALA A 223 12.73 -8.23 23.43
CA ALA A 223 12.18 -8.70 24.70
C ALA A 223 12.64 -7.83 25.90
N VAL A 224 13.91 -7.42 25.93
CA VAL A 224 14.43 -6.50 26.95
C VAL A 224 13.74 -5.13 26.86
N ARG A 225 13.54 -4.59 25.64
CA ARG A 225 12.82 -3.32 25.45
C ARG A 225 11.37 -3.41 25.96
N GLN A 226 10.67 -4.52 25.70
CA GLN A 226 9.33 -4.75 26.23
C GLN A 226 9.33 -4.80 27.77
N GLN A 227 10.20 -5.60 28.39
CA GLN A 227 10.29 -5.72 29.85
C GLN A 227 10.60 -4.38 30.52
N LYS A 228 11.44 -3.56 29.88
CA LYS A 228 11.75 -2.22 30.35
C LYS A 228 10.51 -1.33 30.37
N ILE A 229 9.71 -1.32 29.31
CA ILE A 229 8.45 -0.56 29.25
C ILE A 229 7.49 -1.04 30.37
N GLU A 230 7.32 -2.35 30.52
CA GLU A 230 6.45 -2.94 31.55
C GLU A 230 6.91 -2.62 32.98
N ALA A 231 8.22 -2.48 33.22
CA ALA A 231 8.78 -2.13 34.53
C ALA A 231 8.76 -0.62 34.82
N GLU A 232 8.77 0.22 33.77
CA GLU A 232 8.72 1.68 33.88
C GLU A 232 7.29 2.22 34.04
N ASP A 233 6.26 1.40 33.79
CA ASP A 233 4.86 1.77 33.99
C ASP A 233 4.57 2.08 35.48
N SER A 234 4.33 3.35 35.77
CA SER A 234 4.07 3.84 37.12
C SER A 234 2.58 3.97 37.47
N GLU A 235 1.68 3.81 36.50
CA GLU A 235 0.24 4.00 36.68
C GLU A 235 -0.58 2.81 36.17
N PRO A 236 -1.75 2.51 36.76
CA PRO A 236 -2.62 1.47 36.23
C PRO A 236 -3.11 1.80 34.82
N PHE A 237 -3.26 0.77 33.97
CA PHE A 237 -3.76 0.93 32.58
C PHE A 237 -5.03 1.78 32.46
N ALA A 238 -5.97 1.69 33.41
CA ALA A 238 -7.19 2.48 33.39
C ALA A 238 -6.93 4.00 33.51
N ALA A 239 -5.91 4.39 34.28
CA ALA A 239 -5.50 5.79 34.42
C ALA A 239 -4.78 6.28 33.15
N LEU A 240 -3.87 5.46 32.61
CA LEU A 240 -3.20 5.73 31.34
C LEU A 240 -4.21 5.92 30.20
N LEU A 241 -5.18 5.02 30.08
CA LEU A 241 -6.24 5.09 29.08
C LEU A 241 -7.07 6.37 29.24
N ALA A 242 -7.42 6.78 30.46
CA ALA A 242 -8.17 8.01 30.68
C ALA A 242 -7.44 9.29 30.24
N ARG A 243 -6.09 9.27 30.20
CA ARG A 243 -5.28 10.40 29.72
C ARG A 243 -5.16 10.45 28.19
N HIS A 244 -5.29 9.30 27.53
CA HIS A 244 -4.95 9.13 26.10
C HIS A 244 -6.14 8.71 25.21
N ALA A 245 -7.31 8.41 25.77
CA ALA A 245 -8.50 7.95 25.04
C ALA A 245 -9.43 9.09 24.57
#